data_AF-A0A8S0XIM7-F1
#
_entry.id   AF-A0A8S0XIM7-F1
#
_cell.length_a   1.000
_cell.length_b   1.000
_cell.length_c   1.000
_cell.angle_alpha   90.00
_cell.angle_beta   90.00
_cell.angle_gamma   90.00
#
_symmetry.space_group_name_H-M   'P 1'
#
loop_
_entity.id
_entity.type
_entity.pdbx_description
1 polymer ?
#
loop_
_entity_poly.entity_id
_entity_poly.type
_entity_poly.pdbx_seq_one_letter_code
_entity_poly.pdbx_strand_id
1 'polypeptide(L)'
;MMYRTISTLLTVLLALSEARTSAHGLKLPFERRAPRGANMRSPRVATRYSFSASTQKEDITNIGDIRYIANITINGVVVPVVLDTGSTDLWVIPPGGIGAFNGTGIPLELLYGDGTYGVSGTIGISPFSFGTYSIARQAFMNARTSTILGMQELGVYGIFGLSFDFGFASPINTKIQSLYGNEATWGASVLKNIFEQHPEQPNFVALELGRSEDLEDTDGGEFTIGEYAPEHAVVANATKLAQYPKGGNRWTTLLEGVYVEGEAIAVGSDIPGVPAGHAQVLLDTGDPSAILPTATANAIYSRVPGAALYEAPTGEHMWIVPCNTTTLVELSFAGQRYPIHPLDLTTLTDPIEVNGQERIACVGALKGVDAWGGNEYDMSLGDSFLRNVYSVFDFGDPLPDGSTGEPYMQLLSLVDPTEAVSEVATIRGKTLATLPPEIDPATLVRILTGTDAPSPSGTSGAPPIEPTDGSSPESKAKEKPILGVSSPSVGEEGVGLAVDGETFKKYALAAILLLAANIVIGLVLIVFAVLGCMRRGSAASRKSSVRAVAPQYAPVKLEEEGYSGHYQQGYKH
;
A
#
# COMPACT_ATOMS: atom_id res chain seq x y z
N MET A 1 -59.16 -48.90 -22.10
CA MET A 1 -59.38 -47.63 -21.38
C MET A 1 -58.48 -47.52 -20.14
N MET A 2 -57.23 -47.99 -20.23
CA MET A 2 -56.30 -48.09 -19.09
C MET A 2 -54.88 -47.58 -19.45
N TYR A 3 -54.67 -47.16 -20.70
CA TYR A 3 -53.44 -46.52 -21.19
C TYR A 3 -53.54 -44.98 -21.25
N ARG A 4 -54.74 -44.40 -21.12
CA ARG A 4 -54.94 -42.95 -21.06
C ARG A 4 -54.79 -42.37 -19.64
N THR A 5 -54.86 -43.21 -18.61
CA THR A 5 -54.75 -42.83 -17.20
C THR A 5 -53.32 -42.90 -16.65
N ILE A 6 -52.43 -43.66 -17.30
CA ILE A 6 -51.00 -43.72 -16.93
C ILE A 6 -50.22 -42.54 -17.56
N SER A 7 -50.62 -42.10 -18.75
CA SER A 7 -50.02 -40.93 -19.42
C SER A 7 -50.35 -39.60 -18.74
N THR A 8 -51.46 -39.51 -18.00
CA THR A 8 -51.87 -38.32 -17.23
C THR A 8 -51.24 -38.29 -15.84
N LEU A 9 -50.93 -39.44 -15.23
CA LEU A 9 -50.23 -39.47 -13.94
C LEU A 9 -48.73 -39.15 -14.08
N LEU A 10 -48.10 -39.54 -15.20
CA LEU A 10 -46.68 -39.24 -15.46
C LEU A 10 -46.46 -37.75 -15.83
N THR A 11 -47.44 -37.10 -16.46
CA THR A 11 -47.40 -35.65 -16.73
C THR A 11 -47.66 -34.80 -15.49
N VAL A 12 -48.45 -35.30 -14.52
CA VAL A 12 -48.65 -34.60 -13.23
C VAL A 12 -47.44 -34.74 -12.31
N LEU A 13 -46.71 -35.88 -12.33
CA LEU A 13 -45.48 -36.05 -11.56
C LEU A 13 -44.26 -35.32 -12.16
N LEU A 14 -44.20 -35.14 -13.49
CA LEU A 14 -43.20 -34.26 -14.13
C LEU A 14 -43.54 -32.76 -14.00
N ALA A 15 -44.82 -32.39 -13.91
CA ALA A 15 -45.23 -31.01 -13.62
C ALA A 15 -45.03 -30.62 -12.14
N LEU A 16 -44.87 -31.59 -11.23
CA LEU A 16 -44.54 -31.35 -9.82
C LEU A 16 -43.03 -31.39 -9.51
N SER A 17 -42.17 -31.73 -10.48
CA SER A 17 -40.72 -31.48 -10.38
C SER A 17 -40.27 -30.15 -10.99
N GLU A 18 -41.13 -29.44 -11.73
CA GLU A 18 -40.84 -28.12 -12.30
C GLU A 18 -41.61 -26.95 -11.63
N ALA A 19 -42.46 -27.24 -10.64
CA ALA A 19 -43.01 -26.22 -9.75
C ALA A 19 -42.06 -25.91 -8.58
N ARG A 20 -40.80 -25.54 -8.88
CA ARG A 20 -40.07 -24.66 -7.96
C ARG A 20 -40.72 -23.29 -8.10
N THR A 21 -41.39 -22.89 -7.03
CA THR A 21 -41.95 -21.56 -6.83
C THR A 21 -40.97 -20.48 -7.29
N SER A 22 -41.14 -19.98 -8.52
CA SER A 22 -40.84 -18.59 -8.83
C SER A 22 -41.85 -17.77 -8.05
N ALA A 23 -41.60 -17.61 -6.74
CA ALA A 23 -42.11 -16.46 -6.05
C ALA A 23 -41.55 -15.27 -6.83
N HIS A 24 -42.41 -14.60 -7.59
CA HIS A 24 -42.24 -13.16 -7.82
C HIS A 24 -42.33 -12.48 -6.45
N GLY A 25 -41.30 -12.67 -5.62
CA GLY A 25 -40.86 -11.61 -4.76
C GLY A 25 -40.56 -10.48 -5.72
N LEU A 26 -41.34 -9.41 -5.59
CA LEU A 26 -40.89 -8.08 -5.94
C LEU A 26 -39.43 -7.99 -5.48
N LYS A 27 -38.48 -8.20 -6.38
CA LYS A 27 -37.11 -7.75 -6.20
C LYS A 27 -37.25 -6.24 -6.24
N LEU A 28 -37.60 -5.69 -5.08
CA LEU A 28 -37.17 -4.35 -4.72
C LEU A 28 -35.70 -4.32 -5.14
N PRO A 29 -35.30 -3.36 -5.98
CA PRO A 29 -33.89 -3.23 -6.27
C PRO A 29 -33.20 -3.12 -4.92
N PHE A 30 -32.31 -4.04 -4.60
CA PHE A 30 -31.23 -3.71 -3.68
C PHE A 30 -30.37 -2.68 -4.43
N GLU A 31 -30.88 -1.46 -4.51
CA GLU A 31 -30.02 -0.28 -4.50
C GLU A 31 -29.56 -0.13 -3.05
N ARG A 32 -28.58 -0.96 -2.71
CA ARG A 32 -27.46 -0.48 -1.92
C ARG A 32 -26.20 -0.82 -2.70
N ARG A 33 -26.11 -0.29 -3.93
CA ARG A 33 -24.79 0.12 -4.40
C ARG A 33 -24.46 1.32 -3.55
N ALA A 34 -23.63 1.11 -2.52
CA ALA A 34 -22.90 2.23 -1.98
C ALA A 34 -22.28 2.97 -3.19
N PRO A 35 -22.32 4.31 -3.28
CA PRO A 35 -21.26 4.99 -4.02
C PRO A 35 -19.95 4.32 -3.62
N ARG A 36 -19.22 3.83 -4.63
CA ARG A 36 -17.97 3.08 -4.51
C ARG A 36 -17.19 3.49 -3.25
N GLY A 37 -16.69 2.49 -2.52
CA GLY A 37 -15.79 2.63 -1.39
C GLY A 37 -14.74 3.70 -1.66
N ALA A 38 -14.35 4.43 -0.61
CA ALA A 38 -13.61 5.67 -0.76
C ALA A 38 -12.46 5.51 -1.75
N ASN A 39 -12.46 6.33 -2.81
CA ASN A 39 -11.38 6.30 -3.78
C ASN A 39 -10.11 6.72 -3.06
N MET A 40 -9.16 5.79 -2.93
CA MET A 40 -7.82 6.09 -2.45
C MET A 40 -7.07 6.81 -3.56
N ARG A 41 -6.23 7.76 -3.18
CA ARG A 41 -5.31 8.44 -4.11
C ARG A 41 -3.96 8.59 -3.41
N SER A 42 -2.88 8.55 -4.17
CA SER A 42 -1.60 9.10 -3.74
C SER A 42 -1.52 10.59 -4.15
N PRO A 43 -1.01 11.51 -3.32
CA PRO A 43 -0.66 12.86 -3.75
C PRO A 43 0.33 12.86 -4.92
N ARG A 44 0.19 13.82 -5.85
CA ARG A 44 1.10 14.00 -7.00
C ARG A 44 2.42 14.62 -6.57
N VAL A 45 3.28 13.87 -5.90
CA VAL A 45 4.66 14.27 -5.65
C VAL A 45 5.55 13.06 -5.89
N ALA A 46 6.45 13.20 -6.85
CA ALA A 46 7.44 12.17 -7.12
C ALA A 46 8.22 11.85 -5.85
N THR A 47 8.32 10.57 -5.51
CA THR A 47 9.22 10.05 -4.48
C THR A 47 10.63 10.52 -4.73
N ARG A 48 11.12 11.37 -3.84
CA ARG A 48 12.40 12.01 -4.02
C ARG A 48 13.09 12.20 -2.65
N TYR A 49 14.18 11.48 -2.46
CA TYR A 49 15.19 11.70 -1.42
C TYR A 49 16.07 12.90 -1.74
N SER A 50 16.15 13.92 -0.88
CA SER A 50 17.08 15.04 -1.06
C SER A 50 18.42 14.76 -0.39
N PHE A 51 19.54 15.01 -1.08
CA PHE A 51 20.87 15.09 -0.47
C PHE A 51 21.33 16.55 -0.49
N SER A 52 21.18 17.27 0.62
CA SER A 52 21.77 18.60 0.77
C SER A 52 23.27 18.45 1.08
N ALA A 53 24.12 18.78 0.11
CA ALA A 53 25.56 18.94 0.32
C ALA A 53 25.88 20.36 0.84
N SER A 54 25.49 20.69 2.08
CA SER A 54 26.15 21.78 2.81
C SER A 54 25.95 21.68 4.32
N THR A 55 27.01 21.97 5.07
CA THR A 55 27.06 22.06 6.53
C THR A 55 25.93 22.94 7.08
N GLN A 56 24.81 22.33 7.48
CA GLN A 56 24.04 22.63 8.69
C GLN A 56 23.22 21.39 9.07
N LYS A 57 23.00 21.26 10.37
CA LYS A 57 22.31 20.17 11.05
C LYS A 57 20.87 20.07 10.53
N GLU A 58 20.65 19.22 9.55
CA GLU A 58 19.32 18.82 9.07
C GLU A 58 19.23 17.30 9.24
N ASP A 59 18.30 16.88 10.09
CA ASP A 59 18.02 15.48 10.38
C ASP A 59 17.63 14.77 9.08
N ILE A 60 18.26 13.62 8.83
CA ILE A 60 18.01 12.76 7.67
C ILE A 60 16.70 12.01 7.92
N THR A 61 15.58 12.70 7.76
CA THR A 61 14.23 12.12 7.70
C THR A 61 13.28 13.11 7.02
N ASN A 62 13.32 13.20 5.71
CA ASN A 62 12.13 13.61 4.96
C ASN A 62 12.19 12.98 3.56
N ILE A 63 11.53 11.83 3.44
CA ILE A 63 11.47 11.03 2.22
C ILE A 63 10.07 11.25 1.69
N GLY A 64 9.95 11.77 0.47
CA GLY A 64 8.68 12.17 -0.19
C GLY A 64 7.55 11.15 -0.02
N ASP A 65 6.84 11.33 1.09
CA ASP A 65 5.95 10.38 1.76
C ASP A 65 4.73 10.06 0.90
N ILE A 66 4.79 8.96 0.17
CA ILE A 66 3.59 8.45 -0.47
C ILE A 66 2.66 8.00 0.64
N ARG A 67 1.45 8.50 0.66
CA ARG A 67 0.42 8.01 1.57
C ARG A 67 -0.83 7.79 0.77
N TYR A 68 -1.48 6.67 1.00
CA TYR A 68 -2.80 6.46 0.48
C TYR A 68 -3.80 7.29 1.28
N ILE A 69 -4.30 8.33 0.62
CA ILE A 69 -5.22 9.28 1.21
C ILE A 69 -6.64 9.02 0.78
N ALA A 70 -7.56 9.34 1.69
CA ALA A 70 -8.97 9.40 1.41
C ALA A 70 -9.56 10.70 1.97
N ASN A 71 -10.65 11.15 1.37
CA ASN A 71 -11.38 12.31 1.86
C ASN A 71 -12.42 11.87 2.89
N ILE A 72 -12.27 12.35 4.12
CA ILE A 72 -13.34 12.30 5.13
C ILE A 72 -14.06 13.65 5.16
N THR A 73 -15.26 13.68 5.73
CA THR A 73 -15.93 14.92 6.09
C THR A 73 -16.17 14.95 7.59
N ILE A 74 -15.59 15.93 8.27
CA ILE A 74 -15.76 16.15 9.71
C ILE A 74 -16.29 17.56 9.94
N ASN A 75 -17.39 17.68 10.69
CA ASN A 75 -18.10 18.94 10.89
C ASN A 75 -18.50 19.68 9.59
N GLY A 76 -18.74 18.95 8.51
CA GLY A 76 -19.01 19.53 7.18
C GLY A 76 -17.78 20.06 6.43
N VAL A 77 -16.57 19.87 6.98
CA VAL A 77 -15.30 20.18 6.32
C VAL A 77 -14.69 18.91 5.74
N VAL A 78 -14.37 18.94 4.45
CA VAL A 78 -13.65 17.84 3.78
C VAL A 78 -12.18 17.92 4.16
N VAL A 79 -11.63 16.83 4.68
CA VAL A 79 -10.23 16.73 5.12
C VAL A 79 -9.59 15.51 4.44
N PRO A 80 -8.51 15.70 3.65
CA PRO A 80 -7.69 14.60 3.16
C PRO A 80 -6.91 13.99 4.33
N VAL A 81 -7.05 12.67 4.53
CA VAL A 81 -6.42 11.93 5.62
C VAL A 81 -5.75 10.67 5.11
N VAL A 82 -4.68 10.25 5.77
CA VAL A 82 -4.08 8.92 5.56
C VAL A 82 -4.99 7.85 6.15
N LEU A 83 -5.14 6.74 5.44
CA LEU A 83 -5.74 5.52 5.97
C LEU A 83 -4.63 4.67 6.59
N ASP A 84 -4.69 4.43 7.90
CA ASP A 84 -3.54 3.95 8.67
C ASP A 84 -3.89 2.71 9.52
N THR A 85 -3.46 1.53 9.11
CA THR A 85 -3.61 0.29 9.91
C THR A 85 -2.64 0.21 11.09
N GLY A 86 -1.60 1.03 11.13
CA GLY A 86 -0.67 1.17 12.25
C GLY A 86 -1.28 1.88 13.46
N SER A 87 -2.35 2.67 13.33
CA SER A 87 -2.98 3.40 14.44
C SER A 87 -4.52 3.30 14.45
N THR A 88 -5.20 3.84 15.47
CA THR A 88 -6.68 3.74 15.60
C THR A 88 -7.41 5.07 15.63
N ASP A 89 -6.81 6.08 16.26
CA ASP A 89 -7.51 7.33 16.53
C ASP A 89 -7.62 8.21 15.27
N LEU A 90 -8.74 8.92 15.15
CA LEU A 90 -8.90 9.98 14.15
C LEU A 90 -8.32 11.29 14.69
N TRP A 91 -7.44 11.93 13.93
CA TRP A 91 -7.02 13.31 14.19
C TRP A 91 -6.97 14.14 12.93
N VAL A 92 -7.20 15.45 13.08
CA VAL A 92 -7.17 16.41 11.96
C VAL A 92 -6.52 17.74 12.35
N ILE A 93 -5.85 18.39 11.40
CA ILE A 93 -5.21 19.72 11.50
C ILE A 93 -5.41 20.59 10.24
N PRO A 94 -6.62 20.72 9.66
CA PRO A 94 -6.80 21.52 8.45
C PRO A 94 -6.44 22.99 8.71
N PRO A 95 -5.83 23.72 7.77
CA PRO A 95 -5.36 25.10 7.99
C PRO A 95 -6.46 26.08 8.41
N GLY A 96 -7.70 25.85 7.96
CA GLY A 96 -8.88 26.64 8.33
C GLY A 96 -9.62 26.14 9.57
N GLY A 97 -9.13 25.08 10.22
CA GLY A 97 -9.87 24.34 11.24
C GLY A 97 -11.13 23.66 10.67
N ILE A 98 -11.93 23.08 11.56
CA ILE A 98 -13.18 22.41 11.20
C ILE A 98 -14.43 23.22 11.57
N GLY A 99 -14.29 24.52 11.88
CA GLY A 99 -15.39 25.34 12.39
C GLY A 99 -15.75 25.04 13.86
N ALA A 100 -16.98 25.38 14.27
CA ALA A 100 -17.43 25.18 15.65
C ALA A 100 -17.83 23.71 15.90
N PHE A 101 -17.15 23.05 16.84
CA PHE A 101 -17.42 21.66 17.25
C PHE A 101 -17.58 21.57 18.76
N ASN A 102 -18.02 20.41 19.26
CA ASN A 102 -18.11 20.17 20.70
C ASN A 102 -16.71 19.85 21.25
N GLY A 103 -15.98 20.87 21.70
CA GLY A 103 -14.65 20.72 22.30
C GLY A 103 -14.73 20.32 23.76
N THR A 104 -13.98 19.28 24.15
CA THR A 104 -13.93 18.80 25.54
C THR A 104 -12.89 19.51 26.39
N GLY A 105 -11.87 20.10 25.75
CA GLY A 105 -10.70 20.67 26.41
C GLY A 105 -9.73 19.64 26.99
N ILE A 106 -9.98 18.34 26.82
CA ILE A 106 -9.12 17.26 27.30
C ILE A 106 -7.87 17.19 26.42
N PRO A 107 -6.66 17.46 26.96
CA PRO A 107 -5.43 17.38 26.19
C PRO A 107 -5.01 15.92 25.98
N LEU A 108 -4.40 15.65 24.83
CA LEU A 108 -3.86 14.35 24.47
C LEU A 108 -2.74 14.53 23.43
N GLU A 109 -1.78 13.60 23.45
CA GLU A 109 -0.74 13.43 22.44
C GLU A 109 -0.91 12.05 21.80
N LEU A 110 -0.79 11.99 20.46
CA LEU A 110 -0.69 10.73 19.71
C LEU A 110 0.73 10.66 19.16
N LEU A 111 1.46 9.62 19.55
CA LEU A 111 2.84 9.39 19.14
C LEU A 111 2.89 8.17 18.21
N TYR A 112 3.81 8.19 17.25
CA TYR A 112 3.94 7.17 16.20
C TYR A 112 5.36 6.59 16.16
N GLY A 113 5.52 5.45 15.48
CA GLY A 113 6.80 4.76 15.34
C GLY A 113 7.45 4.44 16.69
N ASP A 114 8.65 4.97 16.89
CA ASP A 114 9.44 4.84 18.11
C ASP A 114 8.94 5.73 19.28
N GLY A 115 7.88 6.49 19.07
CA GLY A 115 7.27 7.37 20.06
C GLY A 115 7.90 8.76 20.15
N THR A 116 8.82 9.13 19.25
CA THR A 116 9.50 10.43 19.30
C THR A 116 8.78 11.54 18.52
N TYR A 117 7.82 11.20 17.67
CA TYR A 117 7.08 12.14 16.83
C TYR A 117 5.57 11.87 16.83
N GLY A 118 4.79 12.89 16.46
CA GLY A 118 3.33 12.78 16.36
C GLY A 118 2.60 14.11 16.42
N VAL A 119 1.42 14.10 17.05
CA VAL A 119 0.53 15.28 17.15
C VAL A 119 0.10 15.54 18.57
N SER A 120 -0.08 16.83 18.90
CA SER A 120 -0.66 17.25 20.18
C SER A 120 -1.90 18.10 19.95
N GLY A 121 -2.90 17.94 20.82
CA GLY A 121 -4.15 18.65 20.67
C GLY A 121 -5.13 18.40 21.80
N THR A 122 -6.42 18.57 21.47
CA THR A 122 -7.51 18.32 22.41
C THR A 122 -8.57 17.43 21.79
N ILE A 123 -9.17 16.56 22.59
CA ILE A 123 -10.27 15.70 22.15
C ILE A 123 -11.52 16.55 21.89
N GLY A 124 -12.15 16.32 20.73
CA GLY A 124 -13.42 16.91 20.35
C GLY A 124 -14.42 15.85 19.94
N ILE A 125 -15.68 16.26 19.83
CA ILE A 125 -16.76 15.44 19.29
C ILE A 125 -17.40 16.22 18.13
N SER A 126 -17.55 15.57 16.98
CA SER A 126 -18.14 16.19 15.80
C SER A 126 -18.88 15.17 14.92
N PRO A 127 -19.86 15.59 14.11
CA PRO A 127 -20.38 14.76 13.04
C PRO A 127 -19.27 14.38 12.05
N PHE A 128 -19.20 13.11 11.70
CA PHE A 128 -18.25 12.53 10.77
C PHE A 128 -19.00 11.80 9.66
N SER A 129 -18.46 11.82 8.44
CA SER A 129 -18.91 10.96 7.36
C SER A 129 -17.76 10.55 6.45
N PHE A 130 -17.89 9.35 5.90
CA PHE A 130 -16.92 8.72 5.01
C PHE A 130 -17.65 7.78 4.05
N GLY A 131 -17.63 8.09 2.75
CA GLY A 131 -18.48 7.42 1.77
C GLY A 131 -19.95 7.50 2.17
N THR A 132 -20.59 6.35 2.37
CA THR A 132 -21.98 6.25 2.85
C THR A 132 -22.14 6.24 4.36
N TYR A 133 -21.05 6.10 5.10
CA TYR A 133 -21.08 6.00 6.56
C TYR A 133 -21.17 7.38 7.18
N SER A 134 -21.96 7.51 8.25
CA SER A 134 -22.18 8.78 8.94
C SER A 134 -22.34 8.54 10.44
N ILE A 135 -21.51 9.19 11.24
CA ILE A 135 -21.49 9.09 12.70
C ILE A 135 -21.82 10.47 13.26
N ALA A 136 -22.93 10.59 13.98
CA ALA A 136 -23.41 11.88 14.49
C ALA A 136 -22.46 12.50 15.54
N ARG A 137 -21.72 11.67 16.27
CA ARG A 137 -20.87 12.06 17.39
C ARG A 137 -19.57 11.24 17.41
N GLN A 138 -18.68 11.52 16.47
CA GLN A 138 -17.36 10.88 16.43
C GLN A 138 -16.39 11.63 17.34
N ALA A 139 -15.72 10.91 18.25
CA ALA A 139 -14.56 11.45 18.96
C ALA A 139 -13.36 11.51 18.03
N PHE A 140 -12.60 12.59 18.12
CA PHE A 140 -11.40 12.80 17.34
C PHE A 140 -10.46 13.74 18.09
N MET A 141 -9.20 13.80 17.69
CA MET A 141 -8.28 14.82 18.15
C MET A 141 -8.27 16.01 17.18
N ASN A 142 -8.63 17.18 17.70
CA ASN A 142 -8.33 18.45 17.05
C ASN A 142 -6.88 18.82 17.34
N ALA A 143 -5.98 18.43 16.44
CA ALA A 143 -4.55 18.66 16.58
C ALA A 143 -4.23 20.15 16.43
N ARG A 144 -3.22 20.59 17.18
CA ARG A 144 -2.71 21.98 17.19
C ARG A 144 -1.26 22.05 16.73
N THR A 145 -0.49 21.00 17.01
CA THR A 145 0.88 20.85 16.53
C THR A 145 1.05 19.48 15.92
N SER A 146 1.95 19.41 14.94
CA SER A 146 2.41 18.18 14.30
C SER A 146 3.92 18.25 14.22
N THR A 147 4.60 17.17 14.62
CA THR A 147 6.00 16.93 14.30
C THR A 147 6.16 15.92 13.17
N ILE A 148 5.06 15.37 12.66
CA ILE A 148 5.05 14.58 11.44
C ILE A 148 5.38 15.51 10.27
N LEU A 149 6.45 15.19 9.55
CA LEU A 149 6.99 16.00 8.46
C LEU A 149 6.34 15.62 7.13
N GLY A 150 6.32 16.53 6.15
CA GLY A 150 5.94 16.24 4.76
C GLY A 150 4.44 16.13 4.50
N MET A 151 3.63 15.71 5.48
CA MET A 151 2.19 15.48 5.28
C MET A 151 1.43 16.74 4.82
N GLN A 152 1.64 17.86 5.50
CA GLN A 152 0.91 19.10 5.21
C GLN A 152 1.37 19.74 3.90
N GLU A 153 2.66 19.61 3.53
CA GLU A 153 3.18 20.03 2.23
C GLU A 153 2.53 19.26 1.07
N LEU A 154 2.14 18.00 1.32
CA LEU A 154 1.41 17.15 0.39
C LEU A 154 -0.11 17.36 0.41
N GLY A 155 -0.61 18.32 1.19
CA GLY A 155 -2.03 18.60 1.32
C GLY A 155 -2.80 17.56 2.15
N VAL A 156 -2.11 16.79 2.98
CA VAL A 156 -2.68 15.81 3.90
C VAL A 156 -2.76 16.40 5.30
N TYR A 157 -3.94 16.34 5.92
CA TYR A 157 -4.24 17.12 7.13
C TYR A 157 -4.82 16.27 8.25
N GLY A 158 -4.54 14.97 8.26
CA GLY A 158 -4.95 14.07 9.34
C GLY A 158 -4.63 12.61 9.06
N ILE A 159 -4.89 11.77 10.06
CA ILE A 159 -4.87 10.32 9.95
C ILE A 159 -6.20 9.78 10.42
N PHE A 160 -6.75 8.84 9.66
CA PHE A 160 -7.86 7.99 10.03
C PHE A 160 -7.30 6.60 10.32
N GLY A 161 -7.11 6.30 11.62
CA GLY A 161 -6.64 5.01 12.09
C GLY A 161 -7.65 3.88 11.88
N LEU A 162 -7.13 2.71 11.53
CA LEU A 162 -7.84 1.49 11.13
C LEU A 162 -7.46 0.28 12.00
N SER A 163 -6.89 0.52 13.17
CA SER A 163 -6.53 -0.51 14.14
C SER A 163 -7.56 -0.65 15.27
N PHE A 164 -7.18 -1.33 16.34
CA PHE A 164 -8.07 -1.79 17.40
C PHE A 164 -8.48 -0.69 18.38
N ASP A 165 -9.78 -0.63 18.73
CA ASP A 165 -10.35 0.37 19.64
C ASP A 165 -10.11 0.10 21.14
N PHE A 166 -9.04 -0.62 21.49
CA PHE A 166 -8.76 -1.00 22.87
C PHE A 166 -7.29 -0.89 23.26
N GLY A 167 -7.05 -0.84 24.57
CA GLY A 167 -5.72 -0.70 25.13
C GLY A 167 -4.99 0.53 24.59
N PHE A 168 -3.68 0.38 24.41
CA PHE A 168 -2.85 1.48 23.91
C PHE A 168 -3.04 1.80 22.43
N ALA A 169 -3.83 1.00 21.68
CA ALA A 169 -4.08 1.28 20.27
C ALA A 169 -5.04 2.44 20.03
N SER A 170 -5.95 2.72 20.97
CA SER A 170 -6.76 3.96 20.97
C SER A 170 -6.49 4.79 22.24
N PRO A 171 -5.49 5.68 22.21
CA PRO A 171 -5.28 6.68 23.23
C PRO A 171 -6.51 7.55 23.53
N ILE A 172 -7.34 7.93 22.55
CA ILE A 172 -8.58 8.67 22.78
C ILE A 172 -9.54 7.84 23.64
N ASN A 173 -9.87 6.61 23.23
CA ASN A 173 -10.81 5.77 23.97
C ASN A 173 -10.31 5.49 25.40
N THR A 174 -9.02 5.13 25.52
CA THR A 174 -8.36 4.95 26.82
C THR A 174 -8.44 6.20 27.69
N LYS A 175 -8.18 7.39 27.13
CA LYS A 175 -8.27 8.64 27.87
C LYS A 175 -9.69 8.91 28.35
N ILE A 176 -10.70 8.66 27.51
CA ILE A 176 -12.10 8.85 27.87
C ILE A 176 -12.53 7.90 28.99
N GLN A 177 -12.23 6.62 28.85
CA GLN A 177 -12.55 5.62 29.89
C GLN A 177 -11.84 5.94 31.20
N SER A 178 -10.60 6.42 31.15
CA SER A 178 -9.85 6.81 32.37
C SER A 178 -10.50 7.95 33.16
N LEU A 179 -11.24 8.84 32.48
CA LEU A 179 -11.86 10.02 33.09
C LEU A 179 -13.32 9.80 33.47
N TYR A 180 -14.05 9.00 32.68
CA TYR A 180 -15.50 8.86 32.79
C TYR A 180 -15.96 7.43 33.15
N GLY A 181 -15.02 6.49 33.29
CA GLY A 181 -15.28 5.08 33.58
C GLY A 181 -15.36 4.21 32.32
N ASN A 182 -15.20 2.90 32.49
CA ASN A 182 -15.14 1.92 31.38
C ASN A 182 -16.43 1.86 30.55
N GLU A 183 -17.56 2.30 31.10
CA GLU A 183 -18.85 2.37 30.39
C GLU A 183 -18.95 3.57 29.43
N ALA A 184 -17.95 4.47 29.41
CA ALA A 184 -17.94 5.63 28.53
C ALA A 184 -17.56 5.23 27.10
N THR A 185 -18.55 5.05 26.24
CA THR A 185 -18.36 4.59 24.85
C THR A 185 -18.10 5.69 23.83
N TRP A 186 -18.27 6.97 24.20
CA TRP A 186 -18.18 8.07 23.25
C TRP A 186 -16.76 8.34 22.73
N GLY A 187 -15.74 7.72 23.33
CA GLY A 187 -14.35 7.75 22.87
C GLY A 187 -14.03 6.74 21.75
N ALA A 188 -15.00 5.92 21.33
CA ALA A 188 -14.80 4.86 20.36
C ALA A 188 -14.29 5.36 19.00
N SER A 189 -13.44 4.55 18.37
CA SER A 189 -12.88 4.77 17.04
C SER A 189 -13.96 4.83 15.95
N VAL A 190 -13.58 5.35 14.79
CA VAL A 190 -14.49 5.46 13.63
C VAL A 190 -14.96 4.07 13.20
N LEU A 191 -14.05 3.10 13.04
CA LEU A 191 -14.42 1.75 12.61
C LEU A 191 -15.32 1.06 13.64
N LYS A 192 -15.02 1.21 14.94
CA LYS A 192 -15.87 0.67 16.00
C LYS A 192 -17.31 1.21 15.90
N ASN A 193 -17.47 2.52 15.73
CA ASN A 193 -18.78 3.15 15.55
C ASN A 193 -19.49 2.67 14.26
N ILE A 194 -18.75 2.46 13.16
CA ILE A 194 -19.32 1.94 11.90
C ILE A 194 -19.84 0.51 12.10
N PHE A 195 -19.04 -0.38 12.67
CA PHE A 195 -19.41 -1.77 12.92
C PHE A 195 -20.62 -1.90 13.85
N GLU A 196 -20.69 -1.09 14.91
CA GLU A 196 -21.85 -1.10 15.83
C GLU A 196 -23.14 -0.58 15.19
N GLN A 197 -23.06 0.33 14.22
CA GLN A 197 -24.21 0.81 13.46
C GLN A 197 -24.68 -0.17 12.37
N HIS A 198 -23.83 -1.13 12.02
CA HIS A 198 -24.04 -2.09 10.93
C HIS A 198 -23.76 -3.54 11.36
N PRO A 199 -24.42 -4.05 12.42
CA PRO A 199 -24.15 -5.38 12.98
C PRO A 199 -24.48 -6.53 12.02
N GLU A 200 -25.19 -6.26 10.92
CA GLU A 200 -25.48 -7.22 9.86
C GLU A 200 -24.34 -7.40 8.84
N GLN A 201 -23.31 -6.55 8.88
CA GLN A 201 -22.16 -6.59 7.99
C GLN A 201 -20.94 -7.14 8.72
N PRO A 202 -20.04 -7.87 8.03
CA PRO A 202 -18.79 -8.32 8.62
C PRO A 202 -17.90 -7.18 9.11
N ASN A 203 -17.22 -7.38 10.23
CA ASN A 203 -16.31 -6.42 10.84
C ASN A 203 -14.90 -6.52 10.25
N PHE A 204 -14.73 -6.16 8.99
CA PHE A 204 -13.40 -6.06 8.39
C PHE A 204 -13.27 -4.84 7.50
N VAL A 205 -12.03 -4.45 7.25
CA VAL A 205 -11.68 -3.54 6.16
C VAL A 205 -10.80 -4.26 5.16
N ALA A 206 -10.91 -3.89 3.88
CA ALA A 206 -10.05 -4.46 2.85
C ALA A 206 -9.51 -3.38 1.91
N LEU A 207 -8.23 -3.51 1.58
CA LEU A 207 -7.42 -2.50 0.94
C LEU A 207 -6.68 -3.06 -0.27
N GLU A 208 -6.74 -2.32 -1.37
CA GLU A 208 -5.83 -2.43 -2.51
C GLU A 208 -5.05 -1.12 -2.62
N LEU A 209 -3.74 -1.21 -2.46
CA LEU A 209 -2.83 -0.07 -2.60
C LEU A 209 -2.35 0.00 -4.06
N GLY A 210 -3.24 0.46 -4.95
CA GLY A 210 -3.01 0.44 -6.39
C GLY A 210 -1.77 1.24 -6.82
N ARG A 211 -1.08 0.74 -7.86
CA ARG A 211 0.05 1.39 -8.53
C ARG A 211 -0.08 1.25 -10.05
N SER A 212 -0.16 2.36 -10.78
CA SER A 212 -0.26 2.36 -12.25
C SER A 212 1.06 2.63 -12.96
N GLU A 213 1.99 3.38 -12.36
CA GLU A 213 3.29 3.77 -12.93
C GLU A 213 4.35 3.91 -11.79
N ASP A 214 5.58 4.28 -12.13
CA ASP A 214 6.73 4.39 -11.20
C ASP A 214 6.73 5.67 -10.34
N LEU A 215 6.34 6.82 -10.90
CA LEU A 215 6.35 8.15 -10.27
C LEU A 215 4.95 8.69 -9.91
N GLU A 216 4.02 7.77 -9.70
CA GLU A 216 2.79 8.04 -8.95
C GLU A 216 1.87 9.17 -9.44
N ASP A 217 1.26 8.94 -10.59
CA ASP A 217 -0.18 9.18 -10.65
C ASP A 217 -0.86 7.84 -10.34
N THR A 218 -1.45 7.67 -9.15
CA THR A 218 -2.35 6.53 -8.91
C THR A 218 -3.65 6.78 -9.67
N ASP A 219 -3.98 5.92 -10.63
CA ASP A 219 -5.33 5.80 -11.19
C ASP A 219 -5.98 4.52 -10.64
N GLY A 220 -6.07 4.40 -9.31
CA GLY A 220 -6.54 3.17 -8.67
C GLY A 220 -6.37 3.10 -7.16
N GLY A 221 -6.65 1.90 -6.63
CA GLY A 221 -6.71 1.59 -5.20
C GLY A 221 -8.15 1.59 -4.67
N GLU A 222 -8.44 0.64 -3.77
CA GLU A 222 -9.78 0.41 -3.24
C GLU A 222 -9.73 0.27 -1.73
N PHE A 223 -10.65 0.95 -1.05
CA PHE A 223 -10.93 0.75 0.37
C PHE A 223 -12.39 0.36 0.56
N THR A 224 -12.61 -0.75 1.25
CA THR A 224 -13.93 -1.31 1.53
C THR A 224 -14.08 -1.59 3.02
N ILE A 225 -15.32 -1.53 3.51
CA ILE A 225 -15.69 -1.90 4.88
C ILE A 225 -16.77 -2.95 4.78
N GLY A 226 -16.52 -4.14 5.35
CA GLY A 226 -17.45 -5.26 5.43
C GLY A 226 -17.73 -5.97 4.10
N GLU A 227 -16.98 -5.65 3.04
CA GLU A 227 -17.09 -6.31 1.74
C GLU A 227 -15.72 -6.42 1.06
N TYR A 228 -15.58 -7.39 0.15
CA TYR A 228 -14.40 -7.51 -0.69
C TYR A 228 -14.62 -6.79 -2.01
N ALA A 229 -13.54 -6.28 -2.60
CA ALA A 229 -13.50 -5.89 -4.00
C ALA A 229 -13.94 -7.09 -4.86
N PRO A 230 -14.91 -6.95 -5.78
CA PRO A 230 -15.43 -8.06 -6.57
C PRO A 230 -14.35 -8.88 -7.31
N GLU A 231 -13.32 -8.21 -7.82
CA GLU A 231 -12.15 -8.78 -8.49
C GLU A 231 -11.21 -9.56 -7.55
N HIS A 232 -11.23 -9.23 -6.26
CA HIS A 232 -10.34 -9.83 -5.24
C HIS A 232 -11.09 -10.70 -4.21
N ALA A 233 -12.39 -10.96 -4.42
CA ALA A 233 -13.21 -11.78 -3.52
C ALA A 233 -12.67 -13.19 -3.23
N VAL A 234 -11.74 -13.69 -4.06
CA VAL A 234 -11.03 -14.95 -3.82
C VAL A 234 -10.17 -14.94 -2.55
N VAL A 235 -9.78 -13.76 -2.04
CA VAL A 235 -9.03 -13.62 -0.78
C VAL A 235 -9.77 -14.21 0.41
N ALA A 236 -11.10 -14.28 0.36
CA ALA A 236 -11.91 -14.90 1.41
C ALA A 236 -11.50 -16.36 1.70
N ASN A 237 -10.93 -17.04 0.70
CA ASN A 237 -10.43 -18.42 0.81
C ASN A 237 -8.94 -18.51 1.20
N ALA A 238 -8.22 -17.38 1.28
CA ALA A 238 -6.82 -17.36 1.65
C ALA A 238 -6.64 -17.79 3.12
N THR A 239 -5.44 -18.28 3.44
CA THR A 239 -5.11 -18.64 4.82
C THR A 239 -5.28 -17.42 5.74
N LYS A 240 -6.00 -17.61 6.86
CA LYS A 240 -6.14 -16.59 7.89
C LYS A 240 -4.82 -16.50 8.66
N LEU A 241 -4.19 -15.33 8.60
CA LEU A 241 -3.03 -14.97 9.39
C LEU A 241 -3.54 -14.47 10.74
N ALA A 242 -3.49 -15.31 11.76
CA ALA A 242 -3.95 -14.94 13.09
C ALA A 242 -3.17 -13.73 13.61
N GLN A 243 -3.85 -12.86 14.36
CA GLN A 243 -3.18 -11.81 15.10
C GLN A 243 -2.20 -12.43 16.12
N TYR A 244 -0.99 -11.88 16.17
CA TYR A 244 0.06 -12.31 17.08
C TYR A 244 0.68 -11.12 17.82
N PRO A 245 0.79 -11.15 19.16
CA PRO A 245 0.23 -12.17 20.05
C PRO A 245 -1.30 -12.15 19.99
N LYS A 246 -1.92 -13.28 20.33
CA LYS A 246 -3.38 -13.38 20.41
C LYS A 246 -3.91 -12.33 21.41
N GLY A 247 -4.87 -11.50 20.98
CA GLY A 247 -5.41 -10.42 21.79
C GLY A 247 -4.48 -9.21 21.91
N GLY A 248 -3.50 -9.09 21.02
CA GLY A 248 -2.68 -7.89 20.87
C GLY A 248 -3.50 -6.69 20.40
N ASN A 249 -2.88 -5.51 20.40
CA ASN A 249 -3.55 -4.26 20.05
C ASN A 249 -3.14 -3.75 18.65
N ARG A 250 -2.48 -4.58 17.83
CA ARG A 250 -1.92 -4.17 16.53
C ARG A 250 -2.26 -5.21 15.46
N TRP A 251 -2.22 -4.80 14.19
CA TRP A 251 -2.29 -5.72 13.05
C TRP A 251 -0.96 -6.45 12.84
N THR A 252 -0.55 -7.18 13.87
CA THR A 252 0.70 -7.94 13.90
C THR A 252 0.44 -9.41 13.64
N THR A 253 1.32 -10.06 12.88
CA THR A 253 1.29 -11.50 12.61
C THR A 253 2.70 -12.07 12.52
N LEU A 254 2.85 -13.36 12.22
CA LEU A 254 4.15 -14.03 12.14
C LEU A 254 4.63 -14.15 10.70
N LEU A 255 5.82 -13.60 10.43
CA LEU A 255 6.59 -13.83 9.21
C LEU A 255 7.52 -15.02 9.42
N GLU A 256 7.54 -15.95 8.46
CA GLU A 256 8.31 -17.19 8.54
C GLU A 256 9.66 -17.11 7.80
N GLY A 257 9.81 -16.15 6.89
CA GLY A 257 11.04 -16.00 6.13
C GLY A 257 11.00 -14.89 5.09
N VAL A 258 12.20 -14.47 4.72
CA VAL A 258 12.47 -13.56 3.61
C VAL A 258 13.27 -14.34 2.57
N TYR A 259 13.00 -14.15 1.29
CA TYR A 259 13.72 -14.81 0.20
C TYR A 259 14.21 -13.77 -0.81
N VAL A 260 15.42 -13.96 -1.31
CA VAL A 260 15.99 -13.12 -2.37
C VAL A 260 16.54 -14.03 -3.46
N GLU A 261 16.00 -13.91 -4.68
CA GLU A 261 16.32 -14.83 -5.78
C GLU A 261 16.13 -16.32 -5.40
N GLY A 262 15.11 -16.59 -4.60
CA GLY A 262 14.78 -17.92 -4.08
C GLY A 262 15.63 -18.39 -2.89
N GLU A 263 16.72 -17.68 -2.55
CA GLU A 263 17.58 -17.99 -1.40
C GLU A 263 16.99 -17.45 -0.10
N ALA A 264 16.90 -18.31 0.92
CA ALA A 264 16.31 -17.94 2.21
C ALA A 264 17.24 -17.06 3.05
N ILE A 265 16.65 -16.04 3.66
CA ILE A 265 17.22 -15.22 4.73
C ILE A 265 16.50 -15.61 6.03
N ALA A 266 17.28 -16.03 7.02
CA ALA A 266 16.75 -16.35 8.33
C ALA A 266 16.16 -15.10 8.99
N VAL A 267 14.96 -15.24 9.53
CA VAL A 267 14.33 -14.23 10.39
C VAL A 267 14.32 -14.72 11.83
N GLY A 268 14.29 -13.77 12.76
CA GLY A 268 14.24 -14.03 14.19
C GLY A 268 13.63 -12.85 14.92
N SER A 269 13.35 -13.07 16.20
CA SER A 269 12.72 -12.10 17.07
C SER A 269 13.34 -12.17 18.46
N ASP A 270 13.56 -11.00 19.05
CA ASP A 270 13.92 -10.87 20.47
C ASP A 270 12.67 -10.68 21.36
N ILE A 271 11.48 -10.62 20.74
CA ILE A 271 10.21 -10.43 21.45
C ILE A 271 9.79 -11.75 22.13
N PRO A 272 9.56 -11.74 23.46
CA PRO A 272 9.18 -12.95 24.19
C PRO A 272 7.93 -13.62 23.62
N GLY A 273 8.02 -14.92 23.40
CA GLY A 273 6.93 -15.77 22.94
C GLY A 273 6.89 -15.99 21.43
N VAL A 274 7.54 -15.13 20.63
CA VAL A 274 7.62 -15.34 19.18
C VAL A 274 8.31 -16.69 18.90
N PRO A 275 7.71 -17.58 18.08
CA PRO A 275 8.31 -18.87 17.78
C PRO A 275 9.69 -18.74 17.10
N ALA A 276 10.59 -19.70 17.38
CA ALA A 276 11.89 -19.73 16.74
C ALA A 276 11.77 -19.75 15.20
N GLY A 277 12.63 -18.99 14.51
CA GLY A 277 12.59 -18.85 13.05
C GLY A 277 11.45 -17.98 12.52
N HIS A 278 10.76 -17.22 13.39
CA HIS A 278 9.73 -16.27 13.00
C HIS A 278 10.10 -14.85 13.48
N ALA A 279 9.54 -13.86 12.82
CA ALA A 279 9.49 -12.48 13.27
C ALA A 279 8.02 -12.05 13.46
N GLN A 280 7.74 -11.24 14.47
CA GLN A 280 6.46 -10.57 14.62
C GLN A 280 6.47 -9.30 13.77
N VAL A 281 5.55 -9.19 12.81
CA VAL A 281 5.53 -8.10 11.84
C VAL A 281 4.20 -7.37 11.89
N LEU A 282 4.24 -6.04 11.90
CA LEU A 282 3.09 -5.16 11.74
C LEU A 282 2.81 -4.95 10.24
N LEU A 283 1.54 -4.98 9.84
CA LEU A 283 1.10 -4.56 8.50
C LEU A 283 0.54 -3.13 8.59
N ASP A 284 1.24 -2.15 8.03
CA ASP A 284 1.06 -0.73 8.33
C ASP A 284 0.89 0.17 7.09
N THR A 285 -0.33 0.47 6.69
CA THR A 285 -0.60 1.41 5.58
C THR A 285 -0.28 2.87 5.92
N GLY A 286 0.09 3.18 7.17
CA GLY A 286 0.57 4.49 7.60
C GLY A 286 2.05 4.74 7.27
N ASP A 287 2.80 3.70 6.87
CA ASP A 287 4.22 3.75 6.52
C ASP A 287 4.41 3.55 5.00
N PRO A 288 5.12 4.45 4.29
CA PRO A 288 5.36 4.33 2.85
C PRO A 288 6.42 3.27 2.55
N SER A 289 7.16 2.86 3.56
CA SER A 289 8.32 1.98 3.49
C SER A 289 8.01 0.66 4.18
N ALA A 290 8.93 -0.30 4.05
CA ALA A 290 9.04 -1.34 5.06
C ALA A 290 10.22 -1.01 5.97
N ILE A 291 10.06 -1.21 7.27
CA ILE A 291 11.11 -1.05 8.26
C ILE A 291 11.43 -2.42 8.84
N LEU A 292 12.68 -2.84 8.65
CA LEU A 292 13.19 -4.15 9.01
C LEU A 292 14.38 -3.98 9.97
N PRO A 293 14.74 -5.01 10.76
CA PRO A 293 16.02 -5.06 11.43
C PRO A 293 17.16 -4.83 10.44
N THR A 294 18.17 -4.07 10.85
CA THR A 294 19.30 -3.67 9.97
C THR A 294 19.96 -4.88 9.32
N ALA A 295 20.11 -5.97 10.08
CA ALA A 295 20.67 -7.22 9.57
C ALA A 295 19.86 -7.82 8.42
N THR A 296 18.53 -7.73 8.48
CA THR A 296 17.62 -8.25 7.45
C THR A 296 17.68 -7.38 6.21
N ALA A 297 17.60 -6.05 6.35
CA ALA A 297 17.73 -5.12 5.22
C ALA A 297 19.09 -5.27 4.53
N ASN A 298 20.17 -5.41 5.29
CA ASN A 298 21.51 -5.67 4.77
C ASN A 298 21.58 -7.00 4.01
N ALA A 299 21.00 -8.07 4.56
CA ALA A 299 20.95 -9.36 3.88
C ALA A 299 20.17 -9.28 2.56
N ILE A 300 19.12 -8.46 2.48
CA ILE A 300 18.37 -8.26 1.24
C ILE A 300 19.22 -7.50 0.22
N TYR A 301 19.64 -6.27 0.53
CA TYR A 301 20.27 -5.40 -0.44
C TYR A 301 21.70 -5.78 -0.80
N SER A 302 22.43 -6.49 0.08
CA SER A 302 23.76 -7.00 -0.27
C SER A 302 23.73 -8.05 -1.39
N ARG A 303 22.55 -8.63 -1.67
CA ARG A 303 22.35 -9.59 -2.76
C ARG A 303 21.90 -8.91 -4.07
N VAL A 304 21.59 -7.61 -4.04
CA VAL A 304 21.21 -6.85 -5.23
C VAL A 304 22.49 -6.50 -6.02
N PRO A 305 22.62 -6.94 -7.28
CA PRO A 305 23.81 -6.64 -8.08
C PRO A 305 24.01 -5.13 -8.24
N GLY A 306 25.21 -4.64 -7.92
CA GLY A 306 25.57 -3.22 -8.05
C GLY A 306 25.08 -2.31 -6.92
N ALA A 307 24.38 -2.83 -5.91
CA ALA A 307 24.01 -2.05 -4.74
C ALA A 307 25.23 -1.72 -3.86
N ALA A 308 25.17 -0.56 -3.19
CA ALA A 308 26.21 -0.08 -2.31
C ALA A 308 25.59 0.49 -1.02
N LEU A 309 26.17 0.14 0.13
CA LEU A 309 25.75 0.65 1.42
C LEU A 309 26.45 1.98 1.71
N TYR A 310 25.67 3.03 1.96
CA TYR A 310 26.12 4.25 2.60
C TYR A 310 25.96 4.10 4.11
N GLU A 311 27.03 4.42 4.85
CA GLU A 311 27.01 4.51 6.30
C GLU A 311 27.39 5.95 6.69
N ALA A 312 26.46 6.67 7.30
CA ALA A 312 26.72 7.98 7.84
C ALA A 312 27.56 7.87 9.13
N PRO A 313 28.43 8.83 9.44
CA PRO A 313 29.14 8.89 10.71
C PRO A 313 28.21 8.94 11.94
N THR A 314 26.95 9.35 11.74
CA THR A 314 25.89 9.37 12.76
C THR A 314 25.30 7.97 13.05
N GLY A 315 25.71 6.94 12.29
CA GLY A 315 25.20 5.58 12.42
C GLY A 315 23.97 5.28 11.56
N GLU A 316 23.56 6.22 10.71
CA GLU A 316 22.48 5.95 9.75
C GLU A 316 23.00 5.14 8.57
N HIS A 317 22.17 4.21 8.09
CA HIS A 317 22.51 3.29 7.03
C HIS A 317 21.51 3.43 5.89
N MET A 318 22.00 3.49 4.65
CA MET A 318 21.16 3.64 3.47
C MET A 318 21.73 2.84 2.31
N TRP A 319 20.92 1.96 1.73
CA TRP A 319 21.30 1.25 0.52
C TRP A 319 21.01 2.10 -0.70
N ILE A 320 22.04 2.35 -1.50
CA ILE A 320 21.91 2.91 -2.85
C ILE A 320 21.92 1.73 -3.81
N VAL A 321 20.91 1.66 -4.66
CA VAL A 321 20.59 0.49 -5.48
C VAL A 321 20.51 0.93 -6.94
N PRO A 322 20.97 0.12 -7.91
CA PRO A 322 20.73 0.44 -9.31
C PRO A 322 19.24 0.58 -9.59
N CYS A 323 18.84 1.69 -10.19
CA CYS A 323 17.43 2.00 -10.38
C CYS A 323 16.72 0.96 -11.25
N ASN A 324 17.44 0.26 -12.13
CA ASN A 324 16.93 -0.80 -12.99
C ASN A 324 16.98 -2.21 -12.36
N THR A 325 17.15 -2.32 -11.03
CA THR A 325 17.17 -3.62 -10.36
C THR A 325 15.92 -4.44 -10.67
N THR A 326 16.15 -5.72 -10.94
CA THR A 326 15.11 -6.73 -11.17
C THR A 326 15.12 -7.79 -10.08
N THR A 327 15.82 -7.53 -8.97
CA THR A 327 15.97 -8.49 -7.88
C THR A 327 14.60 -8.86 -7.32
N LEU A 328 14.32 -10.16 -7.27
CA LEU A 328 13.06 -10.68 -6.71
C LEU A 328 13.22 -10.90 -5.20
N VAL A 329 12.38 -10.22 -4.42
CA VAL A 329 12.26 -10.41 -2.97
C VAL A 329 10.88 -10.96 -2.65
N GLU A 330 10.80 -11.96 -1.78
CA GLU A 330 9.53 -12.56 -1.35
C GLU A 330 9.46 -12.65 0.18
N LEU A 331 8.27 -12.41 0.74
CA LEU A 331 7.97 -12.60 2.17
C LEU A 331 7.07 -13.83 2.35
N SER A 332 7.34 -14.66 3.35
CA SER A 332 6.56 -15.88 3.60
C SER A 332 5.68 -15.78 4.84
N PHE A 333 4.39 -16.01 4.64
CA PHE A 333 3.38 -16.10 5.70
C PHE A 333 2.60 -17.41 5.57
N ALA A 334 2.53 -18.18 6.65
CA ALA A 334 1.76 -19.43 6.70
C ALA A 334 2.04 -20.39 5.52
N GLY A 335 3.32 -20.53 5.15
CA GLY A 335 3.79 -21.36 4.05
C GLY A 335 3.61 -20.79 2.64
N GLN A 336 3.09 -19.56 2.50
CA GLN A 336 2.88 -18.90 1.21
C GLN A 336 3.82 -17.72 1.02
N ARG A 337 4.43 -17.64 -0.18
CA ARG A 337 5.32 -16.55 -0.57
C ARG A 337 4.56 -15.44 -1.29
N TYR A 338 4.83 -14.22 -0.87
CA TYR A 338 4.28 -13.00 -1.43
C TYR A 338 5.43 -12.17 -2.03
N PRO A 339 5.53 -12.09 -3.35
CA PRO A 339 6.58 -11.33 -4.03
C PRO A 339 6.37 -9.82 -3.86
N ILE A 340 7.48 -9.09 -3.71
CA ILE A 340 7.54 -7.64 -3.80
C ILE A 340 7.99 -7.27 -5.20
N HIS A 341 7.22 -6.43 -5.89
CA HIS A 341 7.57 -5.94 -7.21
C HIS A 341 8.90 -5.16 -7.12
N PRO A 342 9.88 -5.35 -8.03
CA PRO A 342 11.21 -4.73 -7.88
C PRO A 342 11.21 -3.18 -7.84
N LEU A 343 10.20 -2.55 -8.46
CA LEU A 343 9.97 -1.11 -8.35
C LEU A 343 9.71 -0.65 -6.91
N ASP A 344 9.02 -1.46 -6.11
CA ASP A 344 8.68 -1.17 -4.72
C ASP A 344 9.83 -1.51 -3.74
N LEU A 345 10.97 -2.02 -4.26
CA LEU A 345 12.21 -2.16 -3.47
C LEU A 345 13.01 -0.86 -3.39
N THR A 346 12.69 0.14 -4.22
CA THR A 346 13.48 1.37 -4.31
C THR A 346 12.64 2.62 -4.47
N THR A 347 13.16 3.71 -3.94
CA THR A 347 12.61 5.05 -4.05
C THR A 347 13.62 5.93 -4.77
N LEU A 348 13.15 6.80 -5.66
CA LEU A 348 14.02 7.73 -6.38
C LEU A 348 14.46 8.90 -5.49
N THR A 349 15.56 9.54 -5.84
CA THR A 349 16.04 10.76 -5.20
C THR A 349 15.51 12.00 -5.89
N ASP A 350 15.47 13.13 -5.17
CA ASP A 350 15.48 14.43 -5.82
C ASP A 350 16.74 14.55 -6.67
N PRO A 351 16.70 15.37 -7.74
CA PRO A 351 17.91 15.77 -8.43
C PRO A 351 18.95 16.28 -7.43
N ILE A 352 20.10 15.65 -7.43
CA ILE A 352 21.24 15.97 -6.57
C ILE A 352 22.35 16.53 -7.42
N GLU A 353 22.93 17.65 -6.98
CA GLU A 353 24.05 18.26 -7.69
C GLU A 353 25.34 17.52 -7.33
N VAL A 354 25.94 16.87 -8.32
CA VAL A 354 27.22 16.18 -8.20
C VAL A 354 28.17 16.73 -9.25
N ASN A 355 29.25 17.38 -8.80
CA ASN A 355 30.26 17.98 -9.68
C ASN A 355 29.67 18.96 -10.72
N GLY A 356 28.68 19.78 -10.31
CA GLY A 356 28.01 20.74 -11.18
C GLY A 356 27.06 20.12 -12.20
N GLN A 357 26.66 18.86 -12.00
CA GLN A 357 25.67 18.18 -12.84
C GLN A 357 24.57 17.59 -11.96
N GLU A 358 23.32 17.79 -12.36
CA GLU A 358 22.21 17.10 -11.74
C GLU A 358 22.29 15.60 -12.03
N ARG A 359 22.03 14.82 -10.98
CA ARG A 359 21.98 13.36 -10.97
C ARG A 359 20.80 12.89 -10.14
N ILE A 360 20.40 11.65 -10.34
CA ILE A 360 19.47 10.95 -9.44
C ILE A 360 20.11 9.66 -8.96
N ALA A 361 19.62 9.09 -7.87
CA ALA A 361 19.89 7.71 -7.49
C ALA A 361 18.59 7.01 -7.07
N CYS A 362 18.68 5.69 -6.86
CA CYS A 362 17.65 4.93 -6.21
C CYS A 362 18.13 4.46 -4.85
N VAL A 363 17.28 4.61 -3.85
CA VAL A 363 17.53 4.27 -2.45
C VAL A 363 16.61 3.12 -2.05
N GLY A 364 17.09 2.20 -1.21
CA GLY A 364 16.29 1.10 -0.70
C GLY A 364 15.04 1.57 0.05
N ALA A 365 13.88 1.05 -0.35
CA ALA A 365 12.60 1.30 0.32
C ALA A 365 12.35 0.38 1.53
N LEU A 366 13.11 -0.72 1.66
CA LEU A 366 13.13 -1.59 2.83
C LEU A 366 14.20 -1.08 3.82
N LYS A 367 13.84 -0.15 4.68
CA LYS A 367 14.77 0.54 5.58
C LYS A 367 15.26 -0.39 6.69
N GLY A 368 16.55 -0.31 6.99
CA GLY A 368 17.16 -0.98 8.13
C GLY A 368 17.15 -0.08 9.35
N VAL A 369 16.28 -0.36 10.33
CA VAL A 369 16.22 0.36 11.60
C VAL A 369 15.98 -0.65 12.71
N ASP A 370 16.90 -0.71 13.68
CA ASP A 370 16.76 -1.60 14.83
C ASP A 370 15.84 -0.97 15.89
N ALA A 371 15.05 -1.83 16.56
CA ALA A 371 14.11 -1.43 17.62
C ALA A 371 13.06 -0.36 17.22
N TRP A 372 12.68 -0.28 15.93
CA TRP A 372 11.67 0.66 15.43
C TRP A 372 10.33 0.56 16.18
N GLY A 373 9.80 -0.66 16.34
CA GLY A 373 8.59 -0.92 17.13
C GLY A 373 8.86 -1.04 18.63
N GLY A 374 10.07 -0.70 19.10
CA GLY A 374 10.56 -1.05 20.42
C GLY A 374 10.50 -2.57 20.62
N ASN A 375 9.61 -3.01 21.51
CA ASN A 375 9.34 -4.44 21.77
C ASN A 375 7.92 -4.86 21.33
N GLU A 376 7.20 -4.03 20.56
CA GLU A 376 5.84 -4.33 20.09
C GLU A 376 5.82 -5.16 18.80
N TYR A 377 6.84 -5.10 17.97
CA TYR A 377 7.01 -5.89 16.74
C TYR A 377 8.44 -5.73 16.21
N ASP A 378 8.94 -6.71 15.46
CA ASP A 378 10.29 -6.73 14.90
C ASP A 378 10.38 -5.94 13.58
N MET A 379 9.30 -5.92 12.79
CA MET A 379 9.24 -5.29 11.47
C MET A 379 7.92 -4.53 11.30
N SER A 380 7.95 -3.40 10.58
CA SER A 380 6.77 -2.75 10.03
C SER A 380 6.76 -2.92 8.52
N LEU A 381 5.74 -3.56 7.96
CA LEU A 381 5.59 -3.78 6.53
C LEU A 381 4.52 -2.81 6.02
N GLY A 382 4.98 -1.66 5.53
CA GLY A 382 4.11 -0.66 4.93
C GLY A 382 3.97 -0.80 3.43
N ASP A 383 3.76 0.32 2.74
CA ASP A 383 3.35 0.37 1.34
C ASP A 383 4.30 -0.37 0.40
N SER A 384 5.62 -0.35 0.66
CA SER A 384 6.61 -1.13 -0.11
C SER A 384 6.28 -2.62 -0.19
N PHE A 385 5.59 -3.17 0.81
CA PHE A 385 5.03 -4.52 0.78
C PHE A 385 3.54 -4.50 0.41
N LEU A 386 2.73 -3.66 1.06
CA LEU A 386 1.26 -3.70 0.98
C LEU A 386 0.69 -3.33 -0.40
N ARG A 387 1.47 -2.68 -1.28
CA ARG A 387 1.15 -2.51 -2.72
C ARG A 387 1.04 -3.81 -3.50
N ASN A 388 1.76 -4.83 -3.03
CA ASN A 388 1.90 -6.09 -3.75
C ASN A 388 0.81 -7.10 -3.36
N VAL A 389 -0.07 -6.73 -2.43
CA VAL A 389 -1.08 -7.61 -1.86
C VAL A 389 -2.41 -6.89 -1.67
N TYR A 390 -3.51 -7.56 -2.04
CA TYR A 390 -4.83 -7.19 -1.54
C TYR A 390 -4.94 -7.69 -0.10
N SER A 391 -5.19 -6.75 0.82
CA SER A 391 -5.08 -6.99 2.26
C SER A 391 -6.43 -6.85 2.95
N VAL A 392 -6.78 -7.83 3.77
CA VAL A 392 -8.00 -7.83 4.59
C VAL A 392 -7.59 -7.82 6.06
N PHE A 393 -8.22 -6.94 6.84
CA PHE A 393 -8.01 -6.79 8.28
C PHE A 393 -9.36 -7.01 8.98
N ASP A 394 -9.55 -8.20 9.54
CA ASP A 394 -10.81 -8.66 10.13
C ASP A 394 -10.72 -8.60 11.66
N PHE A 395 -11.61 -7.80 12.26
CA PHE A 395 -11.68 -7.54 13.69
C PHE A 395 -12.41 -8.63 14.49
N GLY A 396 -13.04 -9.56 13.78
CA GLY A 396 -13.97 -10.52 14.34
C GLY A 396 -15.40 -9.96 14.45
N ASP A 397 -16.35 -10.80 14.06
CA ASP A 397 -17.78 -10.50 14.22
C ASP A 397 -18.26 -10.80 15.65
N PRO A 398 -19.30 -10.10 16.15
CA PRO A 398 -19.94 -10.45 17.41
C PRO A 398 -20.54 -11.86 17.33
N LEU A 399 -20.25 -12.69 18.32
CA LEU A 399 -20.72 -14.06 18.43
C LEU A 399 -21.98 -14.14 19.34
N PRO A 400 -22.84 -15.16 19.16
CA PRO A 400 -24.07 -15.29 19.96
C PRO A 400 -23.86 -15.44 21.47
N ASP A 401 -22.66 -15.84 21.90
CA ASP A 401 -22.29 -15.96 23.31
C ASP A 401 -21.80 -14.64 23.92
N GLY A 402 -21.81 -13.54 23.15
CA GLY A 402 -21.37 -12.21 23.56
C GLY A 402 -19.86 -12.00 23.45
N SER A 403 -19.11 -12.99 22.95
CA SER A 403 -17.70 -12.81 22.59
C SER A 403 -17.56 -12.20 21.19
N THR A 404 -16.35 -11.78 20.82
CA THR A 404 -16.02 -11.36 19.46
C THR A 404 -15.16 -12.45 18.83
N GLY A 405 -15.34 -12.68 17.53
CA GLY A 405 -14.43 -13.53 16.76
C GLY A 405 -12.98 -13.09 16.91
N GLU A 406 -12.05 -14.02 16.73
CA GLU A 406 -10.62 -13.72 16.83
C GLU A 406 -10.18 -12.88 15.63
N PRO A 407 -9.45 -11.77 15.82
CA PRO A 407 -8.93 -10.98 14.71
C PRO A 407 -7.92 -11.72 13.86
N TYR A 408 -7.92 -11.44 12.56
CA TYR A 408 -6.96 -12.01 11.61
C TYR A 408 -6.75 -11.10 10.39
N MET A 409 -5.69 -11.38 9.64
CA MET A 409 -5.43 -10.81 8.33
C MET A 409 -5.55 -11.87 7.24
N GLN A 410 -5.86 -11.46 6.02
CA GLN A 410 -5.72 -12.31 4.82
C GLN A 410 -5.05 -11.51 3.72
N LEU A 411 -4.15 -12.16 2.99
CA LEU A 411 -3.37 -11.54 1.92
C LEU A 411 -3.58 -12.33 0.63
N LEU A 412 -3.81 -11.61 -0.46
CA LEU A 412 -3.83 -12.13 -1.82
C LEU A 412 -2.75 -11.43 -2.63
N SER A 413 -1.81 -12.18 -3.22
CA SER A 413 -0.77 -11.59 -4.09
C SER A 413 -1.42 -10.92 -5.30
N LEU A 414 -1.00 -9.68 -5.57
CA LEU A 414 -1.33 -8.92 -6.78
C LEU A 414 -0.20 -8.96 -7.82
N VAL A 415 0.93 -9.55 -7.44
CA VAL A 415 2.16 -9.55 -8.23
C VAL A 415 2.42 -10.95 -8.77
N ASP A 416 2.59 -11.05 -10.09
CA ASP A 416 3.25 -12.18 -10.74
C ASP A 416 4.76 -11.88 -10.82
N PRO A 417 5.65 -12.72 -10.23
CA PRO A 417 7.08 -12.45 -10.21
C PRO A 417 7.72 -12.32 -11.60
N THR A 418 7.24 -13.07 -12.59
CA THR A 418 7.82 -13.07 -13.93
C THR A 418 7.44 -11.79 -14.67
N GLU A 419 6.18 -11.39 -14.57
CA GLU A 419 5.68 -10.14 -15.11
C GLU A 419 6.39 -8.95 -14.46
N ALA A 420 6.45 -8.90 -13.12
CA ALA A 420 7.06 -7.82 -12.37
C ALA A 420 8.51 -7.51 -12.77
N VAL A 421 9.31 -8.57 -12.96
CA VAL A 421 10.70 -8.44 -13.44
C VAL A 421 10.75 -7.85 -14.85
N SER A 422 9.87 -8.30 -15.74
CA SER A 422 9.82 -7.83 -17.14
C SER A 422 9.34 -6.39 -17.26
N GLU A 423 8.52 -5.91 -16.33
CA GLU A 423 7.93 -4.58 -16.33
C GLU A 423 8.92 -3.49 -15.94
N VAL A 424 9.94 -3.78 -15.12
CA VAL A 424 10.92 -2.79 -14.63
C VAL A 424 11.51 -1.98 -15.78
N ALA A 425 12.03 -2.64 -16.80
CA ALA A 425 12.67 -1.96 -17.94
C ALA A 425 11.72 -1.01 -18.67
N THR A 426 10.42 -1.34 -18.71
CA THR A 426 9.40 -0.52 -19.36
C THR A 426 8.95 0.63 -18.47
N ILE A 427 8.62 0.35 -17.21
CA ILE A 427 8.03 1.32 -16.28
C ILE A 427 9.13 2.27 -15.76
N ARG A 428 10.16 1.75 -15.09
CA ARG A 428 11.30 2.55 -14.61
C ARG A 428 12.09 3.18 -15.74
N GLY A 429 12.24 2.49 -16.86
CA GLY A 429 12.95 3.04 -18.03
C GLY A 429 12.29 4.31 -18.58
N LYS A 430 10.95 4.36 -18.64
CA LYS A 430 10.21 5.57 -19.03
C LYS A 430 10.43 6.71 -18.03
N THR A 431 10.37 6.41 -16.74
CA THR A 431 10.64 7.38 -15.68
C THR A 431 12.02 7.99 -15.78
N LEU A 432 13.06 7.14 -15.82
CA LEU A 432 14.45 7.57 -15.87
C LEU A 432 14.74 8.40 -17.14
N ALA A 433 14.04 8.14 -18.24
CA ALA A 433 14.16 8.95 -19.46
C ALA A 433 13.69 10.41 -19.29
N THR A 434 12.93 10.72 -18.22
CA THR A 434 12.46 12.08 -17.91
C THR A 434 13.28 12.77 -16.81
N LEU A 435 14.19 12.05 -16.16
CA LEU A 435 15.00 12.54 -15.03
C LEU A 435 16.47 12.77 -15.45
N PRO A 436 17.25 13.49 -14.62
CA PRO A 436 18.69 13.53 -14.79
C PRO A 436 19.32 12.12 -14.81
N PRO A 437 20.52 11.94 -15.38
CA PRO A 437 21.18 10.64 -15.40
C PRO A 437 21.36 10.06 -14.00
N GLU A 438 21.19 8.75 -13.88
CA GLU A 438 21.51 8.01 -12.67
C GLU A 438 23.00 8.12 -12.34
N ILE A 439 23.33 8.31 -11.06
CA ILE A 439 24.69 8.15 -10.55
C ILE A 439 24.91 6.71 -10.11
N ASP A 440 26.07 6.15 -10.47
CA ASP A 440 26.49 4.83 -10.02
C ASP A 440 26.47 4.74 -8.47
N PRO A 441 25.86 3.69 -7.87
CA PRO A 441 25.74 3.57 -6.42
C PRO A 441 27.05 3.69 -5.65
N ALA A 442 28.10 2.98 -6.08
CA ALA A 442 29.39 3.00 -5.39
C ALA A 442 30.07 4.38 -5.48
N THR A 443 29.90 5.06 -6.62
CA THR A 443 30.38 6.43 -6.81
C THR A 443 29.67 7.40 -5.88
N LEU A 444 28.33 7.31 -5.75
CA LEU A 444 27.60 8.17 -4.82
C LEU A 444 28.03 7.94 -3.36
N VAL A 445 28.22 6.69 -2.93
CA VAL A 445 28.75 6.38 -1.58
C VAL A 445 30.12 7.03 -1.37
N ARG A 446 31.02 6.98 -2.36
CA ARG A 446 32.36 7.57 -2.26
C ARG A 446 32.33 9.09 -2.08
N ILE A 447 31.38 9.74 -2.76
CA ILE A 447 31.14 11.19 -2.66
C ILE A 447 30.57 11.55 -1.28
N LEU A 448 29.53 10.84 -0.83
CA LEU A 448 28.88 11.10 0.46
C LEU A 448 29.80 10.84 1.67
N THR A 449 30.74 9.91 1.53
CA THR A 449 31.75 9.61 2.56
C THR A 449 33.01 10.49 2.49
N GLY A 450 33.08 11.41 1.51
CA GLY A 450 34.21 12.32 1.33
C GLY A 450 35.52 11.64 0.90
N THR A 451 35.44 10.39 0.42
CA THR A 451 36.61 9.61 -0.03
C THR A 451 37.02 9.93 -1.46
N ASP A 452 36.27 10.81 -2.15
CA ASP A 452 36.58 11.39 -3.46
C ASP A 452 37.30 12.77 -3.40
N ALA A 453 37.77 13.20 -2.23
CA ALA A 453 38.54 14.44 -2.13
C ALA A 453 39.82 14.34 -2.99
N PRO A 454 40.13 15.34 -3.86
CA PRO A 454 41.39 15.34 -4.59
C PRO A 454 42.53 15.38 -3.57
N SER A 455 43.42 14.38 -3.64
CA SER A 455 44.69 14.42 -2.92
C SER A 455 45.36 15.77 -3.23
N PRO A 456 45.84 16.55 -2.23
CA PRO A 456 46.52 17.81 -2.53
C PRO A 456 47.71 17.45 -3.40
N SER A 457 47.73 17.96 -4.63
CA SER A 457 48.87 17.88 -5.52
C SER A 457 50.04 18.59 -4.83
N GLY A 458 50.86 17.81 -4.12
CA GLY A 458 52.10 18.26 -3.54
C GLY A 458 53.02 18.69 -4.66
N THR A 459 53.17 19.99 -4.82
CA THR A 459 54.08 20.68 -5.70
C THR A 459 55.51 20.22 -5.38
N SER A 460 56.08 19.32 -6.19
CA SER A 460 57.51 18.99 -6.10
C SER A 460 58.31 20.09 -6.79
N GLY A 461 58.97 20.95 -6.01
CA GLY A 461 59.97 21.89 -6.50
C GLY A 461 61.24 21.80 -5.66
N ALA A 462 62.26 21.09 -6.16
CA ALA A 462 63.68 21.23 -5.80
C ALA A 462 64.58 20.41 -6.77
N PRO A 463 65.85 20.81 -7.02
CA PRO A 463 66.49 20.78 -8.34
C PRO A 463 67.42 19.58 -8.61
N PRO A 464 67.99 19.47 -9.84
CA PRO A 464 68.69 18.25 -10.30
C PRO A 464 70.12 18.15 -9.78
N ILE A 465 70.54 16.93 -9.41
CA ILE A 465 71.93 16.57 -9.14
C ILE A 465 72.28 15.32 -9.94
N GLU A 466 73.37 15.44 -10.70
CA GLU A 466 74.01 14.43 -11.55
C GLU A 466 74.81 13.36 -10.76
N PRO A 467 75.29 12.28 -11.42
CA PRO A 467 75.49 10.97 -10.81
C PRO A 467 76.88 10.77 -10.21
N THR A 468 76.99 9.91 -9.20
CA THR A 468 78.28 9.29 -8.82
C THR A 468 78.13 7.82 -8.48
N ASP A 469 79.08 7.07 -9.03
CA ASP A 469 79.34 5.64 -8.89
C ASP A 469 79.53 5.18 -7.44
N GLY A 470 79.30 3.88 -7.21
CA GLY A 470 80.25 3.11 -6.41
C GLY A 470 79.69 2.17 -5.34
N SER A 471 79.89 0.88 -5.60
CA SER A 471 80.13 -0.22 -4.66
C SER A 471 78.96 -0.92 -3.97
N SER A 472 78.79 -2.19 -4.36
CA SER A 472 78.33 -3.28 -3.48
C SER A 472 79.42 -3.64 -2.44
N PRO A 473 79.10 -4.39 -1.37
CA PRO A 473 79.18 -5.85 -1.49
C PRO A 473 78.11 -6.67 -0.76
N GLU A 474 77.73 -7.77 -1.43
CA GLU A 474 77.53 -9.14 -0.94
C GLU A 474 76.92 -9.41 0.46
N SER A 475 75.86 -10.23 0.52
CA SER A 475 76.07 -11.69 0.57
C SER A 475 74.78 -12.54 0.59
N LYS A 476 74.80 -13.55 -0.29
CA LYS A 476 74.32 -14.96 -0.15
C LYS A 476 72.83 -15.19 0.15
N ALA A 477 72.01 -15.61 -0.83
CA ALA A 477 71.94 -16.92 -1.50
C ALA A 477 70.92 -17.89 -0.87
N LYS A 478 69.86 -18.21 -1.62
CA LYS A 478 69.59 -19.58 -2.09
C LYS A 478 68.49 -19.62 -3.18
N GLU A 479 68.73 -20.52 -4.14
CA GLU A 479 68.05 -20.84 -5.40
C GLU A 479 66.56 -21.23 -5.22
N LYS A 480 65.61 -20.86 -6.10
CA LYS A 480 65.26 -21.38 -7.47
C LYS A 480 64.83 -22.87 -7.46
N PRO A 481 64.04 -23.41 -8.43
CA PRO A 481 63.58 -22.78 -9.68
C PRO A 481 62.16 -23.18 -10.25
N ILE A 482 61.64 -22.33 -11.17
CA ILE A 482 61.06 -22.66 -12.52
C ILE A 482 59.61 -23.24 -12.56
N LEU A 483 58.66 -22.91 -13.47
CA LEU A 483 58.65 -22.56 -14.91
C LEU A 483 57.38 -21.71 -15.20
N GLY A 484 57.49 -20.67 -16.01
CA GLY A 484 56.35 -20.01 -16.66
C GLY A 484 55.99 -20.65 -18.00
N VAL A 485 54.94 -20.16 -18.66
CA VAL A 485 54.90 -19.76 -20.09
C VAL A 485 53.44 -19.47 -20.52
N SER A 486 53.26 -18.22 -20.94
CA SER A 486 52.39 -17.59 -21.97
C SER A 486 50.90 -17.93 -22.17
N SER A 487 50.16 -16.83 -22.34
CA SER A 487 48.84 -16.66 -22.97
C SER A 487 48.67 -17.33 -24.34
N PRO A 488 47.40 -17.51 -24.76
CA PRO A 488 46.95 -16.78 -25.95
C PRO A 488 45.58 -16.10 -25.78
N SER A 489 45.37 -15.12 -26.64
CA SER A 489 44.17 -14.30 -26.86
C SER A 489 43.12 -14.99 -27.76
N VAL A 490 41.88 -14.45 -27.66
CA VAL A 490 40.74 -14.45 -28.62
C VAL A 490 39.59 -15.44 -28.33
N GLY A 491 38.37 -14.90 -28.24
CA GLY A 491 37.12 -15.59 -28.61
C GLY A 491 35.91 -15.30 -27.72
N GLU A 492 35.03 -14.41 -28.15
CA GLU A 492 33.62 -14.35 -27.71
C GLU A 492 32.91 -15.66 -28.07
N GLU A 493 32.21 -16.31 -27.13
CA GLU A 493 31.06 -17.18 -27.45
C GLU A 493 30.02 -17.13 -26.33
N GLY A 494 28.82 -16.65 -26.70
CA GLY A 494 27.62 -16.72 -25.89
C GLY A 494 27.05 -18.13 -25.87
N VAL A 495 26.41 -18.48 -24.75
CA VAL A 495 25.73 -19.75 -24.54
C VAL A 495 24.43 -19.77 -25.37
N GLY A 496 24.51 -20.31 -26.59
CA GLY A 496 23.37 -20.56 -27.46
C GLY A 496 22.70 -21.90 -27.14
N LEU A 497 21.45 -21.85 -26.68
CA LEU A 497 20.55 -23.00 -26.64
C LEU A 497 20.27 -23.47 -28.07
N ALA A 498 20.84 -24.60 -28.45
CA ALA A 498 20.58 -25.24 -29.73
C ALA A 498 19.16 -25.82 -29.77
N VAL A 499 18.23 -25.09 -30.39
CA VAL A 499 16.92 -25.62 -30.80
C VAL A 499 17.06 -26.25 -32.18
N ASP A 500 16.70 -27.52 -32.27
CA ASP A 500 16.85 -28.38 -33.44
C ASP A 500 16.06 -27.85 -34.66
N GLY A 501 16.80 -27.48 -35.72
CA GLY A 501 16.30 -26.71 -36.87
C GLY A 501 15.31 -27.45 -37.79
N GLU A 502 15.18 -28.78 -37.67
CA GLU A 502 14.18 -29.55 -38.42
C GLU A 502 12.78 -29.45 -37.82
N THR A 503 12.67 -29.32 -36.50
CA THR A 503 11.37 -29.26 -35.79
C THR A 503 10.71 -27.90 -35.99
N PHE A 504 11.50 -26.81 -35.98
CA PHE A 504 11.02 -25.45 -36.23
C PHE A 504 10.42 -25.31 -37.65
N LYS A 505 11.04 -25.92 -38.66
CA LYS A 505 10.52 -25.90 -40.04
C LYS A 505 9.20 -26.66 -40.20
N LYS A 506 8.97 -27.73 -39.44
CA LYS A 506 7.72 -28.52 -39.52
C LYS A 506 6.51 -27.78 -38.94
N TYR A 507 6.69 -27.01 -37.86
CA TYR A 507 5.58 -26.39 -37.15
C TYR A 507 5.42 -24.89 -37.43
N ALA A 508 6.43 -24.20 -37.97
CA ALA A 508 6.33 -22.78 -38.31
C ALA A 508 5.23 -22.49 -39.35
N LEU A 509 5.09 -23.34 -40.37
CA LEU A 509 4.03 -23.18 -41.37
C LEU A 509 2.64 -23.35 -40.76
N ALA A 510 2.48 -24.35 -39.87
CA ALA A 510 1.21 -24.60 -39.18
C ALA A 510 0.84 -23.47 -38.23
N ALA A 511 1.80 -22.92 -37.49
CA ALA A 511 1.60 -21.77 -36.60
C ALA A 511 1.21 -20.50 -37.36
N ILE A 512 1.85 -20.23 -38.50
CA ILE A 512 1.52 -19.07 -39.36
C ILE A 512 0.12 -19.23 -39.96
N LEU A 513 -0.26 -20.44 -40.39
CA LEU A 513 -1.60 -20.71 -40.92
C LEU A 513 -2.70 -20.59 -39.84
N LEU A 514 -2.44 -21.04 -38.62
CA LEU A 514 -3.34 -20.88 -37.47
C LEU A 514 -3.52 -19.40 -37.09
N LEU A 515 -2.43 -18.63 -37.10
CA LEU A 515 -2.49 -17.19 -36.82
C LEU A 515 -3.28 -16.46 -37.91
N ALA A 516 -3.06 -16.79 -39.18
CA ALA A 516 -3.83 -16.23 -40.29
C ALA A 516 -5.33 -16.57 -40.19
N ALA A 517 -5.68 -17.81 -39.80
CA ALA A 517 -7.07 -18.20 -39.60
C ALA A 517 -7.74 -17.40 -38.47
N ASN A 518 -7.05 -17.19 -37.34
CA ASN A 518 -7.57 -16.40 -36.23
C ASN A 518 -7.78 -14.92 -36.60
N ILE A 519 -6.89 -14.34 -37.42
CA ILE A 519 -7.05 -12.98 -37.94
C ILE A 519 -8.29 -12.88 -38.84
N VAL A 520 -8.51 -13.86 -39.72
CA VAL A 520 -9.70 -13.88 -40.60
C VAL A 520 -10.99 -14.00 -39.77
N ILE A 521 -11.01 -14.85 -38.74
CA ILE A 521 -12.16 -14.98 -37.83
C ILE A 521 -12.41 -13.66 -37.10
N GLY A 522 -11.36 -12.99 -36.59
CA GLY A 522 -11.48 -11.69 -35.94
C GLY A 522 -12.08 -10.62 -36.87
N LEU A 523 -11.63 -10.56 -38.13
CA LEU A 523 -12.17 -9.63 -39.11
C LEU A 523 -13.66 -9.91 -39.43
N VAL A 524 -14.05 -11.18 -39.52
CA VAL A 524 -15.46 -11.58 -39.73
C VAL A 524 -16.33 -11.14 -38.54
N LEU A 525 -15.86 -11.32 -37.31
CA LEU A 525 -16.57 -10.90 -36.10
C LEU A 525 -16.75 -9.37 -36.04
N ILE A 526 -15.73 -8.60 -36.45
CA ILE A 526 -15.81 -7.14 -36.55
C ILE A 526 -16.87 -6.73 -37.59
N VAL A 527 -16.91 -7.38 -38.75
CA VAL A 527 -17.94 -7.12 -39.77
C VAL A 527 -19.35 -7.41 -39.22
N PHE A 528 -19.54 -8.51 -38.50
CA PHE A 528 -20.84 -8.81 -37.87
C PHE A 528 -21.22 -7.81 -36.78
N ALA A 529 -20.27 -7.31 -35.99
CA ALA A 529 -20.50 -6.27 -35.00
C ALA A 529 -20.95 -4.95 -35.65
N VAL A 530 -20.26 -4.54 -36.73
CA VAL A 530 -20.63 -3.33 -37.50
C VAL A 530 -22.01 -3.48 -38.13
N LEU A 531 -22.32 -4.62 -38.74
CA LEU A 531 -23.64 -4.90 -39.31
C LEU A 531 -24.74 -4.92 -38.23
N GLY A 532 -24.44 -5.40 -37.03
CA GLY A 532 -25.33 -5.35 -35.87
C GLY A 532 -25.62 -3.93 -35.39
N CYS A 533 -24.59 -3.07 -35.34
CA CYS A 533 -24.74 -1.65 -35.01
C CYS A 533 -25.55 -0.88 -36.07
N MET A 534 -25.33 -1.16 -37.36
CA MET A 534 -26.10 -0.56 -38.45
C MET A 534 -27.59 -0.97 -38.40
N ARG A 535 -27.90 -2.22 -38.04
CA ARG A 535 -29.28 -2.70 -37.86
C ARG A 535 -29.99 -2.04 -36.67
N ARG A 536 -29.28 -1.74 -35.58
CA ARG A 536 -29.84 -1.02 -34.41
C ARG A 536 -30.03 0.48 -34.68
N GLY A 537 -29.20 1.09 -35.52
CA GLY A 537 -29.30 2.50 -35.90
C GLY A 537 -30.57 2.88 -36.68
N SER A 538 -31.17 1.95 -37.44
CA SER A 538 -32.39 2.23 -38.22
C SER A 538 -33.70 2.15 -37.42
N ALA A 539 -33.70 1.61 -36.20
CA ALA A 539 -34.89 1.53 -35.35
C ALA A 539 -35.09 2.76 -34.44
N ALA A 540 -34.04 3.58 -34.24
CA ALA A 540 -34.07 4.72 -33.31
C ALA A 540 -34.57 6.05 -33.94
N SER A 541 -34.84 6.09 -35.25
CA SER A 541 -35.23 7.33 -35.97
C SER A 541 -36.76 7.59 -36.05
N ARG A 542 -37.61 6.72 -35.49
CA ARG A 542 -39.06 7.00 -35.38
C ARG A 542 -39.56 6.79 -33.95
N LYS A 543 -39.47 7.84 -33.13
CA LYS A 543 -40.55 8.27 -32.22
C LYS A 543 -40.12 9.50 -31.39
N SER A 544 -41.10 10.40 -31.25
CA SER A 544 -41.23 11.46 -30.23
C SER A 544 -40.88 12.88 -30.69
N SER A 545 -41.81 13.51 -31.41
CA SER A 545 -42.13 14.92 -31.20
C SER A 545 -43.38 15.00 -30.31
N VAL A 546 -43.21 15.25 -29.00
CA VAL A 546 -44.32 15.69 -28.15
C VAL A 546 -43.87 16.86 -27.28
N ARG A 547 -44.62 17.94 -27.48
CA ARG A 547 -44.66 19.28 -26.90
C ARG A 547 -44.46 19.32 -25.38
N ALA A 548 -43.56 20.18 -24.91
CA ALA A 548 -43.38 20.51 -23.51
C ALA A 548 -44.58 21.33 -22.96
N VAL A 549 -45.11 20.91 -21.81
CA VAL A 549 -46.03 21.69 -20.96
C VAL A 549 -45.42 21.73 -19.57
N ALA A 550 -45.26 22.93 -19.01
CA ALA A 550 -44.73 23.15 -17.67
C ALA A 550 -45.76 22.80 -16.59
N PRO A 551 -45.35 22.29 -15.41
CA PRO A 551 -46.29 21.99 -14.33
C PRO A 551 -46.68 23.26 -13.56
N GLN A 552 -47.99 23.47 -13.41
CA GLN A 552 -48.60 24.44 -12.49
C GLN A 552 -48.71 23.84 -11.08
N TYR A 553 -48.41 24.67 -10.08
CA TYR A 553 -48.52 24.38 -8.65
C TYR A 553 -49.99 24.50 -8.19
N ALA A 554 -50.50 23.52 -7.46
CA ALA A 554 -51.83 23.54 -6.83
C ALA A 554 -51.68 23.49 -5.30
N PRO A 555 -52.26 24.44 -4.53
CA PRO A 555 -52.19 24.41 -3.07
C PRO A 555 -53.25 23.48 -2.47
N VAL A 556 -52.84 22.69 -1.48
CA VAL A 556 -53.70 21.81 -0.68
C VAL A 556 -54.36 22.62 0.45
N LYS A 557 -55.70 22.52 0.57
CA LYS A 557 -56.49 23.05 1.70
C LYS A 557 -56.34 22.11 2.90
N LEU A 558 -56.05 22.68 4.07
CA LEU A 558 -56.20 22.03 5.37
C LEU A 558 -57.65 22.21 5.86
N GLU A 559 -58.31 21.10 6.22
CA GLU A 559 -59.61 21.12 6.90
C GLU A 559 -59.41 21.39 8.40
N GLU A 560 -60.14 22.38 8.89
CA GLU A 560 -60.34 22.65 10.32
C GLU A 560 -61.49 21.78 10.85
N GLU A 561 -61.22 20.95 11.85
CA GLU A 561 -62.25 20.51 12.79
C GLU A 561 -61.83 20.90 14.21
N GLY A 562 -62.67 21.74 14.82
CA GLY A 562 -62.47 22.29 16.15
C GLY A 562 -62.83 21.31 17.25
N TYR A 563 -62.07 21.40 18.35
CA TYR A 563 -62.55 21.02 19.67
C TYR A 563 -62.20 22.11 20.67
N SER A 564 -63.24 22.72 21.22
CA SER A 564 -63.22 23.71 22.30
C SER A 564 -62.89 23.06 23.64
N GLY A 565 -62.12 23.75 24.50
CA GLY A 565 -62.03 23.38 25.91
C GLY A 565 -60.94 24.14 26.69
N HIS A 566 -61.34 25.23 27.34
CA HIS A 566 -60.65 26.05 28.34
C HIS A 566 -59.57 25.36 29.21
N TYR A 567 -58.45 26.04 29.47
CA TYR A 567 -58.06 26.55 30.79
C TYR A 567 -56.86 27.52 30.70
N GLN A 568 -56.99 28.69 31.33
CA GLN A 568 -55.95 29.71 31.54
C GLN A 568 -55.13 29.42 32.81
N GLN A 569 -53.81 29.65 32.72
CA GLN A 569 -52.88 30.24 33.71
C GLN A 569 -51.47 29.82 33.27
N GLY A 570 -50.51 30.66 32.86
CA GLY A 570 -50.18 32.01 33.30
C GLY A 570 -49.13 31.91 34.41
N TYR A 571 -47.84 31.98 34.08
CA TYR A 571 -46.80 32.66 34.88
C TYR A 571 -45.52 32.84 34.06
N LYS A 572 -45.12 34.10 33.89
CA LYS A 572 -43.74 34.54 33.67
C LYS A 572 -43.11 34.80 35.04
N HIS A 573 -41.91 34.29 35.26
CA HIS A 573 -40.76 35.09 35.69
C HIS A 573 -39.48 34.42 35.19
#